data_AF-A0A1Y1R298-F1
#
_entry.id   AF-A0A1Y1R298-F1
#
_cell.length_a   1.000
_cell.length_b   1.000
_cell.length_c   1.000
_cell.angle_alpha   90.00
_cell.angle_beta   90.00
_cell.angle_gamma   90.00
#
_symmetry.space_group_name_H-M   'P 1'
#
loop_
_entity.id
_entity.type
_entity.pdbx_description
1 polymer ?
#
loop_
_entity_poly.entity_id
_entity_poly.type
_entity_poly.pdbx_seq_one_letter_code
_entity_poly.pdbx_strand_id
1 'polypeptide(L)'
;MMALRLLFVACFHILFSLTAEAGFDFIRYEANPIDLSTATRNVISYQFSAEFRSACTTGCTGPQNYRLAFSDHSIGRGSGRAPPISEGKLGQLIKGKVRFTTTGDGTSSQSKRFSPGNWSGEIRLRYSTTATATFSLRLQKKVLQALLDSGQNILNFYLVGEDVESAHYYDTLAINIPLRGQDAVQITRLKDITLNGANLSGTYLDASITACVYSSTGNIRLDLDGGNVPGQPFQLSRTNRCDSPGLCVPYVVRVKTPSHPSWVEYRQKGDQQTHWKASQDEQCYQVDNITFQVRITGQHLQGIAAGRYQDTLTITVTPS
;
A
#
# COMPACT_ATOMS: atom_id res chain seq x y z
N MET A 1 44.32 17.43 -85.60
CA MET A 1 42.85 17.61 -85.70
C MET A 1 42.18 16.75 -84.65
N MET A 2 41.39 17.42 -83.80
CA MET A 2 40.33 16.94 -82.90
C MET A 2 40.49 15.59 -82.17
N ALA A 3 40.90 15.68 -80.90
CA ALA A 3 40.62 14.66 -79.89
C ALA A 3 39.22 14.91 -79.29
N LEU A 4 38.29 13.99 -79.51
CA LEU A 4 36.94 13.99 -78.97
C LEU A 4 36.98 13.50 -77.52
N ARG A 5 36.84 14.42 -76.55
CA ARG A 5 36.66 14.07 -75.12
C ARG A 5 35.20 13.74 -74.87
N LEU A 6 34.88 12.45 -74.68
CA LEU A 6 33.61 12.02 -74.09
C LEU A 6 33.64 12.35 -72.59
N LEU A 7 32.71 13.20 -72.16
CA LEU A 7 32.45 13.49 -70.75
C LEU A 7 31.47 12.42 -70.23
N PHE A 8 31.95 11.45 -69.45
CA PHE A 8 31.09 10.54 -68.69
C PHE A 8 30.57 11.28 -67.45
N VAL A 9 29.29 11.68 -67.47
CA VAL A 9 28.59 12.15 -66.28
C VAL A 9 28.22 10.92 -65.46
N ALA A 10 29.04 10.58 -64.47
CA ALA A 10 28.70 9.59 -63.46
C ALA A 10 27.61 10.20 -62.55
N CYS A 11 26.36 9.77 -62.77
CA CYS A 11 25.23 10.10 -61.92
C CYS A 11 25.44 9.40 -60.56
N PHE A 12 25.99 10.13 -59.58
CA PHE A 12 26.02 9.71 -58.19
C PHE A 12 24.59 9.72 -57.65
N HIS A 13 23.86 8.61 -57.80
CA HIS A 13 22.66 8.37 -57.01
C HIS A 13 23.09 8.16 -55.56
N ILE A 14 23.12 9.24 -54.79
CA ILE A 14 23.12 9.17 -53.33
C ILE A 14 21.77 8.54 -52.97
N LEU A 15 21.77 7.21 -52.82
CA LEU A 15 20.71 6.47 -52.13
C LEU A 15 20.73 6.95 -50.67
N PHE A 16 19.97 7.99 -50.37
CA PHE A 16 19.59 8.28 -49.00
C PHE A 16 18.82 7.05 -48.51
N SER A 17 19.51 6.20 -47.77
CA SER A 17 18.86 5.17 -46.97
C SER A 17 18.04 5.92 -45.94
N LEU A 18 16.75 6.11 -46.20
CA LEU A 18 15.79 6.54 -45.20
C LEU A 18 15.85 5.47 -44.11
N THR A 19 16.58 5.78 -43.03
CA THR A 19 16.62 4.92 -41.87
C THR A 19 15.23 5.02 -41.25
N ALA A 20 14.49 3.91 -41.27
CA ALA A 20 13.21 3.86 -40.62
C ALA A 20 13.43 4.07 -39.12
N GLU A 21 12.72 5.02 -38.54
CA GLU A 21 12.75 5.29 -37.10
C GLU A 21 11.39 4.88 -36.53
N ALA A 22 11.40 3.77 -35.78
CA ALA A 22 10.26 3.26 -35.03
C ALA A 22 10.55 3.37 -33.53
N GLY A 23 9.49 3.58 -32.75
CA GLY A 23 9.56 3.74 -31.30
C GLY A 23 8.43 2.98 -30.62
N PHE A 24 8.66 2.60 -29.37
CA PHE A 24 7.69 2.00 -28.47
C PHE A 24 7.79 2.72 -27.14
N ASP A 25 6.73 3.37 -26.69
CA ASP A 25 6.72 4.13 -25.44
C ASP A 25 5.54 3.69 -24.55
N PHE A 26 5.81 3.40 -23.29
CA PHE A 26 4.76 3.36 -22.28
C PHE A 26 4.38 4.77 -21.82
N ILE A 27 3.08 5.05 -21.75
CA ILE A 27 2.56 6.37 -21.38
C ILE A 27 2.18 6.38 -19.89
N ARG A 28 1.35 5.41 -19.47
CA ARG A 28 0.87 5.27 -18.09
C ARG A 28 0.29 3.89 -17.82
N TYR A 29 0.00 3.59 -16.56
CA TYR A 29 -0.78 2.42 -16.17
C TYR A 29 -1.80 2.78 -15.09
N GLU A 30 -2.86 1.96 -15.02
CA GLU A 30 -3.90 2.04 -14.02
C GLU A 30 -4.01 0.69 -13.31
N ALA A 31 -3.74 0.70 -12.00
CA ALA A 31 -3.71 -0.47 -11.15
C ALA A 31 -4.36 -0.16 -9.80
N ASN A 32 -5.45 -0.88 -9.49
CA ASN A 32 -6.12 -0.76 -8.20
C ASN A 32 -5.34 -1.51 -7.10
N PRO A 33 -5.41 -1.08 -5.84
CA PRO A 33 -4.83 -1.84 -4.73
C PRO A 33 -5.38 -3.28 -4.66
N ILE A 34 -4.54 -4.22 -4.26
CA ILE A 34 -4.96 -5.59 -3.93
C ILE A 34 -5.22 -5.65 -2.43
N ASP A 35 -6.45 -5.98 -2.06
CA ASP A 35 -6.84 -6.22 -0.68
C ASP A 35 -6.85 -7.72 -0.37
N LEU A 36 -5.93 -8.16 0.47
CA LEU A 36 -5.81 -9.56 0.90
C LEU A 36 -6.76 -9.91 2.05
N SER A 37 -7.31 -8.91 2.75
CA SER A 37 -8.22 -9.10 3.88
C SER A 37 -9.56 -9.70 3.46
N THR A 38 -10.03 -9.35 2.25
CA THR A 38 -11.28 -9.83 1.66
C THR A 38 -11.10 -11.07 0.77
N ALA A 39 -9.85 -11.46 0.49
CA ALA A 39 -9.55 -12.57 -0.40
C ALA A 39 -9.83 -13.93 0.27
N THR A 40 -10.91 -14.61 -0.14
CA THR A 40 -11.30 -15.95 0.36
C THR A 40 -10.60 -17.11 -0.36
N ARG A 41 -9.95 -16.85 -1.51
CA ARG A 41 -9.31 -17.87 -2.35
C ARG A 41 -7.78 -17.77 -2.27
N ASN A 42 -7.11 -18.92 -2.40
CA ASN A 42 -5.64 -19.00 -2.49
C ASN A 42 -5.07 -18.38 -3.77
N VAL A 43 -5.92 -18.12 -4.77
CA VAL A 43 -5.56 -17.50 -6.05
C VAL A 43 -6.49 -16.32 -6.28
N ILE A 44 -5.90 -15.13 -6.41
CA ILE A 44 -6.61 -13.87 -6.58
C ILE A 44 -6.60 -13.51 -8.07
N SER A 45 -7.78 -13.27 -8.64
CA SER A 45 -7.89 -12.70 -9.99
C SER A 45 -7.66 -11.19 -9.89
N TYR A 46 -6.73 -10.67 -10.68
CA TYR A 46 -6.38 -9.25 -10.66
C TYR A 46 -6.30 -8.70 -12.08
N GLN A 47 -6.71 -7.45 -12.25
CA GLN A 47 -6.65 -6.75 -13.53
C GLN A 47 -6.02 -5.37 -13.36
N PHE A 48 -5.23 -4.99 -14.36
CA PHE A 48 -4.68 -3.64 -14.50
C PHE A 48 -4.56 -3.33 -15.99
N SER A 49 -4.43 -2.05 -16.33
CA SER A 49 -4.30 -1.60 -17.71
C SER A 49 -3.02 -0.79 -17.89
N ALA A 50 -2.39 -0.88 -19.06
CA ALA A 50 -1.27 -0.02 -19.44
C ALA A 50 -1.57 0.62 -20.80
N GLU A 51 -1.30 1.92 -20.88
CA GLU A 51 -1.39 2.71 -22.10
C GLU A 51 0.01 2.86 -22.70
N PHE A 52 0.11 2.60 -24.00
CA PHE A 52 1.37 2.64 -24.73
C PHE A 52 1.13 3.11 -26.17
N ARG A 53 2.22 3.48 -26.83
CA ARG A 53 2.22 3.91 -28.22
C ARG A 53 3.36 3.22 -28.95
N SER A 54 3.06 2.64 -30.10
CA SER A 54 4.07 2.35 -31.12
C SER A 54 4.00 3.46 -32.15
N ALA A 55 5.13 4.08 -32.44
CA ALA A 55 5.22 5.17 -33.40
C ALA A 55 6.18 4.79 -34.51
N CYS A 56 5.91 5.26 -35.72
CA CYS A 56 6.91 5.33 -36.77
C CYS A 56 6.96 6.75 -37.32
N THR A 57 8.15 7.36 -37.27
CA THR A 57 8.35 8.75 -37.67
C THR A 57 8.69 8.87 -39.16
N THR A 58 9.46 7.93 -39.73
CA THR A 58 9.83 7.92 -41.15
C THR A 58 10.05 6.50 -41.69
N GLY A 59 9.80 6.27 -42.98
CA GLY A 59 10.22 5.06 -43.69
C GLY A 59 9.40 3.77 -43.47
N CYS A 60 8.40 3.75 -42.58
CA CYS A 60 7.58 2.54 -42.39
C CYS A 60 6.50 2.40 -43.47
N THR A 61 6.53 1.26 -44.16
CA THR A 61 5.54 0.88 -45.19
C THR A 61 4.76 -0.37 -44.77
N GLY A 62 4.37 -0.48 -43.50
CA GLY A 62 3.51 -1.59 -43.03
C GLY A 62 2.94 -1.37 -41.63
N PRO A 63 1.85 -2.06 -41.25
CA PRO A 63 1.35 -2.02 -39.86
C PRO A 63 2.48 -2.36 -38.89
N GLN A 64 2.51 -1.69 -37.73
CA GLN A 64 3.54 -1.95 -36.73
C GLN A 64 3.21 -3.21 -35.93
N ASN A 65 4.18 -4.10 -35.80
CA ASN A 65 4.07 -5.28 -34.96
C ASN A 65 4.76 -5.02 -33.63
N TYR A 66 4.10 -5.37 -32.53
CA TYR A 66 4.68 -5.28 -31.20
C TYR A 66 4.41 -6.54 -30.40
N ARG A 67 5.16 -6.72 -29.32
CA ARG A 67 4.97 -7.79 -28.34
C ARG A 67 5.18 -7.25 -26.94
N LEU A 68 4.50 -7.86 -25.98
CA LEU A 68 4.53 -7.50 -24.57
C LEU A 68 5.04 -8.68 -23.74
N ALA A 69 5.74 -8.41 -22.65
CA ALA A 69 6.21 -9.41 -21.68
C ALA A 69 6.23 -8.85 -20.27
N PHE A 70 6.25 -9.74 -19.27
CA PHE A 70 6.50 -9.37 -17.87
C PHE A 70 7.89 -9.83 -17.45
N SER A 71 8.64 -8.93 -16.82
CA SER A 71 10.00 -9.14 -16.32
C SER A 71 10.10 -8.84 -14.83
N ASP A 72 10.94 -9.59 -14.12
CA ASP A 72 11.26 -9.35 -12.69
C ASP A 72 12.22 -8.16 -12.49
N HIS A 73 12.87 -7.70 -13.56
CA HIS A 73 13.76 -6.52 -13.53
C HIS A 73 13.59 -5.64 -14.76
N SER A 74 13.98 -4.37 -14.63
CA SER A 74 13.99 -3.44 -15.75
C SER A 74 15.03 -3.82 -16.78
N ILE A 75 14.65 -3.87 -18.06
CA ILE A 75 15.61 -3.99 -19.18
C ILE A 75 15.92 -2.63 -19.81
N GLY A 76 15.33 -1.55 -19.30
CA GLY A 76 15.52 -0.18 -19.77
C GLY A 76 14.73 0.12 -21.04
N ARG A 77 15.23 1.12 -21.77
CA ARG A 77 14.74 1.56 -23.09
C ARG A 77 15.89 1.61 -24.07
N GLY A 78 15.64 1.30 -25.34
CA GLY A 78 16.70 1.35 -26.35
C GLY A 78 16.25 0.95 -27.74
N SER A 79 17.11 1.25 -28.72
CA SER A 79 17.01 0.73 -30.08
C SER A 79 17.69 -0.64 -30.20
N GLY A 80 17.25 -1.43 -31.16
CA GLY A 80 17.64 -2.83 -31.33
C GLY A 80 16.73 -3.79 -30.56
N ARG A 81 17.08 -5.07 -30.61
CA ARG A 81 16.29 -6.13 -29.98
C ARG A 81 16.35 -6.02 -28.47
N ALA A 82 15.19 -6.20 -27.83
CA ALA A 82 15.11 -6.23 -26.38
C ALA A 82 16.03 -7.33 -25.78
N PRO A 83 16.73 -7.05 -24.67
CA PRO A 83 17.42 -8.06 -23.89
C PRO A 83 16.50 -9.23 -23.45
N PRO A 84 17.07 -10.39 -23.07
CA PRO A 84 16.29 -11.51 -22.55
C PRO A 84 15.40 -11.11 -21.36
N ILE A 85 14.14 -11.56 -21.38
CA ILE A 85 13.18 -11.30 -20.32
C ILE A 85 13.40 -12.33 -19.20
N SER A 86 13.50 -11.88 -17.95
CA SER A 86 13.62 -12.77 -16.81
C SER A 86 12.28 -13.00 -16.12
N GLU A 87 11.91 -14.26 -15.94
CA GLU A 87 10.77 -14.65 -15.11
C GLU A 87 11.01 -14.32 -13.62
N GLY A 88 12.23 -14.52 -13.13
CA GLY A 88 12.60 -14.30 -11.73
C GLY A 88 11.58 -14.87 -10.73
N LYS A 89 11.14 -14.04 -9.77
CA LYS A 89 10.12 -14.45 -8.78
C LYS A 89 8.68 -14.44 -9.31
N LEU A 90 8.44 -13.92 -10.51
CA LEU A 90 7.09 -13.82 -11.08
C LEU A 90 6.44 -15.18 -11.32
N GLY A 91 7.23 -16.23 -11.59
CA GLY A 91 6.72 -17.60 -11.75
C GLY A 91 6.10 -18.19 -10.48
N GLN A 92 6.57 -17.75 -9.31
CA GLN A 92 5.99 -18.14 -8.02
C GLN A 92 4.72 -17.33 -7.71
N LEU A 93 4.73 -16.05 -8.11
CA LEU A 93 3.63 -15.11 -7.87
C LEU A 93 2.44 -15.35 -8.81
N ILE A 94 2.67 -15.49 -10.11
CA ILE A 94 1.64 -15.55 -11.15
C ILE A 94 1.36 -17.01 -11.49
N LYS A 95 0.15 -17.47 -11.18
CA LYS A 95 -0.30 -18.82 -11.47
C LYS A 95 -0.83 -18.94 -12.91
N GLY A 96 0.01 -19.50 -13.77
CA GLY A 96 -0.34 -19.81 -15.17
C GLY A 96 -0.09 -18.64 -16.11
N LYS A 97 -0.81 -18.60 -17.24
CA LYS A 97 -0.60 -17.58 -18.28
C LYS A 97 -1.28 -16.25 -17.92
N VAL A 98 -0.54 -15.17 -18.11
CA VAL A 98 -1.08 -13.81 -18.23
C VAL A 98 -1.97 -13.76 -19.46
N ARG A 99 -3.16 -13.18 -19.33
CA ARG A 99 -4.05 -12.89 -20.46
C ARG A 99 -4.15 -11.39 -20.62
N PHE A 100 -4.29 -10.90 -21.83
CA PHE A 100 -4.61 -9.50 -22.04
C PHE A 100 -5.41 -9.28 -23.31
N THR A 101 -6.05 -8.12 -23.38
CA THR A 101 -6.80 -7.62 -24.52
C THR A 101 -6.36 -6.20 -24.81
N THR A 102 -6.25 -5.86 -26.09
CA THR A 102 -5.91 -4.50 -26.53
C THR A 102 -7.15 -3.79 -27.06
N THR A 103 -7.20 -2.48 -26.84
CA THR A 103 -8.20 -1.55 -27.38
C THR A 103 -7.52 -0.27 -27.86
N GLY A 104 -8.13 0.46 -28.80
CA GLY A 104 -7.60 1.71 -29.33
C GLY A 104 -6.62 1.57 -30.50
N ASP A 105 -6.23 0.34 -30.85
CA ASP A 105 -5.25 0.02 -31.90
C ASP A 105 -5.79 0.01 -33.34
N GLY A 106 -7.06 0.36 -33.53
CA GLY A 106 -7.73 0.33 -34.84
C GLY A 106 -7.92 -1.07 -35.41
N THR A 107 -7.76 -2.12 -34.59
CA THR A 107 -8.03 -3.52 -34.93
C THR A 107 -9.12 -4.11 -34.03
N SER A 108 -9.70 -5.24 -34.43
CA SER A 108 -10.61 -5.98 -33.54
C SER A 108 -9.85 -6.46 -32.31
N SER A 109 -10.40 -6.27 -31.11
CA SER A 109 -9.74 -6.62 -29.85
C SER A 109 -9.15 -8.04 -29.91
N GLN A 110 -7.83 -8.15 -29.80
CA GLN A 110 -7.13 -9.43 -29.81
C GLN A 110 -6.87 -9.88 -28.37
N SER A 111 -7.38 -11.05 -28.01
CA SER A 111 -6.99 -11.69 -26.75
C SER A 111 -5.70 -12.49 -26.95
N LYS A 112 -4.69 -12.18 -26.16
CA LYS A 112 -3.38 -12.83 -26.19
C LYS A 112 -3.04 -13.41 -24.82
N ARG A 113 -2.09 -14.34 -24.79
CA ARG A 113 -1.64 -14.98 -23.55
C ARG A 113 -0.16 -15.34 -23.60
N PHE A 114 0.55 -15.14 -22.49
CA PHE A 114 1.95 -15.53 -22.31
C PHE A 114 2.21 -15.98 -20.88
N SER A 115 3.32 -16.68 -20.68
CA SER A 115 3.85 -16.94 -19.33
C SER A 115 4.81 -15.81 -18.95
N PRO A 116 4.93 -15.43 -17.66
CA PRO A 116 5.98 -14.50 -17.21
C PRO A 116 7.36 -14.93 -17.72
N GLY A 117 8.26 -13.97 -17.99
CA GLY A 117 9.53 -14.27 -18.65
C GLY A 117 9.45 -14.57 -20.15
N ASN A 118 8.25 -14.59 -20.75
CA ASN A 118 8.05 -14.88 -22.18
C ASN A 118 7.23 -13.79 -22.87
N TRP A 119 7.43 -13.66 -24.18
CA TRP A 119 6.70 -12.73 -25.03
C TRP A 119 5.26 -13.19 -25.35
N SER A 120 4.35 -12.22 -25.53
CA SER A 120 2.93 -12.39 -25.91
C SER A 120 2.67 -13.01 -27.29
N GLY A 121 3.72 -13.17 -28.10
CA GLY A 121 3.59 -13.21 -29.55
C GLY A 121 3.27 -11.82 -30.12
N GLU A 122 3.35 -11.71 -31.44
CA GLU A 122 3.20 -10.44 -32.16
C GLU A 122 1.73 -9.99 -32.23
N ILE A 123 1.54 -8.67 -32.22
CA ILE A 123 0.26 -7.98 -32.28
C ILE A 123 0.42 -6.81 -33.24
N ARG A 124 -0.60 -6.57 -34.07
CA ARG A 124 -0.60 -5.51 -35.08
C ARG A 124 -1.29 -4.26 -34.55
N LEU A 125 -0.65 -3.09 -34.66
CA LEU A 125 -1.29 -1.78 -34.53
C LEU A 125 -1.43 -1.13 -35.90
N ARG A 126 -2.48 -0.32 -36.07
CA ARG A 126 -2.46 0.72 -37.10
C ARG A 126 -1.46 1.81 -36.70
N TYR A 127 -0.73 2.34 -37.68
CA TYR A 127 0.37 3.29 -37.50
C TYR A 127 0.08 4.40 -36.48
N SER A 128 1.05 4.64 -35.60
CA SER A 128 1.06 5.80 -34.70
C SER A 128 -0.21 5.97 -33.88
N THR A 129 -0.77 4.85 -33.41
CA THR A 129 -1.94 4.85 -32.52
C THR A 129 -1.52 4.55 -31.08
N THR A 130 -2.22 5.20 -30.15
CA THR A 130 -2.17 4.85 -28.74
C THR A 130 -3.10 3.67 -28.49
N ALA A 131 -2.61 2.66 -27.79
CA ALA A 131 -3.36 1.49 -27.42
C ALA A 131 -3.36 1.31 -25.89
N THR A 132 -4.42 0.68 -25.38
CA THR A 132 -4.52 0.25 -23.98
C THR A 132 -4.55 -1.27 -23.94
N ALA A 133 -3.60 -1.87 -23.23
CA ALA A 133 -3.60 -3.30 -22.92
C ALA A 133 -4.16 -3.52 -21.51
N THR A 134 -5.27 -4.25 -21.39
CA THR A 134 -5.83 -4.68 -20.11
C THR A 134 -5.40 -6.11 -19.81
N PHE A 135 -4.62 -6.28 -18.74
CA PHE A 135 -4.08 -7.56 -18.31
C PHE A 135 -4.98 -8.20 -17.26
N SER A 136 -5.07 -9.53 -17.31
CA SER A 136 -5.74 -10.38 -16.33
C SER A 136 -4.74 -11.41 -15.80
N LEU A 137 -4.50 -11.34 -14.49
CA LEU A 137 -3.55 -12.15 -13.75
C LEU A 137 -4.26 -13.05 -12.74
N ARG A 138 -3.57 -14.13 -12.37
CA ARG A 138 -3.96 -15.00 -11.26
C ARG A 138 -2.81 -15.02 -10.27
N LEU A 139 -2.92 -14.30 -9.16
CA LEU A 139 -1.84 -14.10 -8.19
C LEU A 139 -1.97 -15.08 -7.02
N GLN A 140 -0.87 -15.64 -6.55
CA GLN A 140 -0.86 -16.52 -5.38
C GLN A 140 -0.97 -15.70 -4.09
N LYS A 141 -2.05 -15.90 -3.32
CA LYS A 141 -2.30 -15.18 -2.06
C LYS A 141 -1.15 -15.38 -1.07
N LYS A 142 -0.62 -16.61 -0.95
CA LYS A 142 0.49 -16.93 -0.02
C LYS A 142 1.74 -16.09 -0.28
N VAL A 143 2.08 -15.86 -1.56
CA VAL A 143 3.26 -15.06 -1.94
C VAL A 143 3.00 -13.59 -1.62
N LEU A 144 1.80 -13.08 -1.93
CA LEU A 144 1.41 -11.70 -1.60
C LEU A 144 1.38 -11.44 -0.08
N GLN A 145 0.89 -12.42 0.69
CA GLN A 145 0.86 -12.33 2.16
C GLN A 145 2.27 -12.31 2.73
N ALA A 146 3.18 -13.16 2.23
CA ALA A 146 4.57 -13.16 2.67
C ALA A 146 5.29 -11.81 2.39
N LEU A 147 4.91 -11.10 1.32
CA LEU A 147 5.40 -9.74 1.09
C LEU A 147 4.92 -8.78 2.19
N LEU A 148 3.63 -8.78 2.51
CA LEU A 148 3.08 -7.97 3.61
C LEU A 148 3.73 -8.30 4.95
N ASP A 149 3.86 -9.59 5.27
CA ASP A 149 4.44 -10.06 6.54
C ASP A 149 5.93 -9.65 6.66
N SER A 150 6.61 -9.41 5.54
CA SER A 150 7.99 -8.88 5.48
C SER A 150 8.07 -7.34 5.52
N GLY A 151 6.93 -6.65 5.64
CA GLY A 151 6.84 -5.18 5.64
C GLY A 151 6.76 -4.56 4.24
N GLN A 152 6.68 -5.37 3.17
CA GLN A 152 6.56 -4.87 1.80
C GLN A 152 5.09 -4.66 1.40
N ASN A 153 4.68 -3.40 1.29
CA ASN A 153 3.31 -3.00 0.98
C ASN A 153 3.05 -2.72 -0.51
N ILE A 154 4.01 -3.01 -1.38
CA ILE A 154 3.92 -2.79 -2.83
C ILE A 154 4.40 -4.04 -3.56
N LEU A 155 3.56 -4.60 -4.42
CA LEU A 155 3.99 -5.54 -5.44
C LEU A 155 4.59 -4.76 -6.61
N ASN A 156 5.84 -5.07 -6.97
CA ASN A 156 6.54 -4.48 -8.10
C ASN A 156 6.92 -5.54 -9.14
N PHE A 157 6.74 -5.22 -10.41
CA PHE A 157 7.30 -5.94 -11.55
C PHE A 157 7.38 -5.01 -12.76
N TYR A 158 7.93 -5.48 -13.87
CA TYR A 158 8.11 -4.68 -15.07
C TYR A 158 7.29 -5.21 -16.25
N LEU A 159 6.55 -4.32 -16.90
CA LEU A 159 5.95 -4.56 -18.20
C LEU A 159 6.94 -4.11 -19.27
N VAL A 160 7.29 -5.01 -20.17
CA VAL A 160 8.20 -4.75 -21.29
C VAL A 160 7.39 -4.76 -22.58
N GLY A 161 7.64 -3.79 -23.44
CA GLY A 161 7.11 -3.76 -24.80
C GLY A 161 8.22 -3.59 -25.81
N GLU A 162 8.05 -4.21 -26.97
CA GLU A 162 9.00 -4.14 -28.08
C GLU A 162 8.23 -4.01 -29.39
N ASP A 163 8.60 -3.01 -30.19
CA ASP A 163 8.31 -2.95 -31.63
C ASP A 163 9.27 -3.93 -32.35
N VAL A 164 8.72 -4.88 -33.09
CA VAL A 164 9.48 -5.96 -33.75
C VAL A 164 9.71 -5.71 -35.25
N GLU A 165 9.34 -4.54 -35.77
CA GLU A 165 9.61 -4.13 -37.15
C GLU A 165 11.04 -3.57 -37.31
N SER A 166 11.35 -3.10 -38.53
CA SER A 166 12.69 -2.82 -39.07
C SER A 166 13.67 -2.05 -38.20
N ALA A 167 13.23 -1.19 -37.27
CA ALA A 167 14.13 -0.41 -36.42
C ALA A 167 14.39 -1.04 -35.04
N HIS A 168 13.52 -1.99 -34.60
CA HIS A 168 13.42 -2.55 -33.25
C HIS A 168 13.56 -1.51 -32.13
N TYR A 169 12.52 -1.31 -31.33
CA TYR A 169 12.61 -0.43 -30.17
C TYR A 169 11.89 -1.06 -28.99
N TYR A 170 12.49 -0.97 -27.82
CA TYR A 170 11.89 -1.48 -26.60
C TYR A 170 11.87 -0.46 -25.49
N ASP A 171 10.88 -0.58 -24.63
CA ASP A 171 10.72 0.21 -23.42
C ASP A 171 10.20 -0.66 -22.28
N THR A 172 10.38 -0.17 -21.06
CA THR A 172 10.01 -0.87 -19.84
C THR A 172 9.27 0.06 -18.88
N LEU A 173 8.11 -0.39 -18.41
CA LEU A 173 7.30 0.30 -17.40
C LEU A 173 7.30 -0.47 -16.08
N ALA A 174 7.67 0.20 -14.99
CA ALA A 174 7.52 -0.34 -13.65
C ALA A 174 6.05 -0.30 -13.22
N ILE A 175 5.49 -1.46 -12.88
CA ILE A 175 4.14 -1.63 -12.36
C ILE A 175 4.22 -1.75 -10.84
N ASN A 176 3.64 -0.79 -10.12
CA ASN A 176 3.56 -0.80 -8.67
C ASN A 176 2.11 -0.96 -8.23
N ILE A 177 1.80 -2.07 -7.58
CA ILE A 177 0.45 -2.37 -7.08
C ILE A 177 0.47 -2.33 -5.55
N PRO A 178 -0.24 -1.38 -4.91
CA PRO A 178 -0.36 -1.36 -3.46
C PRO A 178 -1.02 -2.64 -2.94
N LEU A 179 -0.44 -3.23 -1.90
CA LEU A 179 -0.99 -4.37 -1.17
C LEU A 179 -1.61 -3.87 0.13
N ARG A 180 -2.80 -4.38 0.48
CA ARG A 180 -3.48 -4.12 1.75
C ARG A 180 -3.73 -5.45 2.45
N GLY A 181 -3.34 -5.53 3.72
CA GLY A 181 -3.58 -6.68 4.60
C GLY A 181 -4.82 -6.48 5.46
N GLN A 182 -5.07 -7.40 6.38
CA GLN A 182 -5.89 -7.07 7.54
C GLN A 182 -5.13 -6.03 8.36
N ASP A 183 -5.76 -4.90 8.63
CA ASP A 183 -5.18 -3.90 9.53
C ASP A 183 -4.98 -4.57 10.90
N ALA A 184 -3.72 -4.64 11.33
CA ALA A 184 -3.34 -5.25 12.58
C ALA A 184 -3.08 -4.17 13.61
N VAL A 185 -3.61 -4.35 14.81
CA VAL A 185 -3.37 -3.47 15.94
C VAL A 185 -3.16 -4.30 17.18
N GLN A 186 -2.26 -3.86 18.04
CA GLN A 186 -1.99 -4.52 19.30
C GLN A 186 -1.63 -3.49 20.37
N ILE A 187 -2.14 -3.67 21.58
CA ILE A 187 -1.68 -2.98 22.77
C ILE A 187 -1.05 -4.00 23.72
N THR A 188 0.16 -3.72 24.19
CA THR A 188 0.91 -4.59 25.11
C THR A 188 1.43 -3.79 26.30
N ARG A 189 1.94 -4.52 27.31
CA ARG A 189 2.56 -3.95 28.53
C ARG A 189 1.59 -3.12 29.41
N LEU A 190 0.29 -3.28 29.23
CA LEU A 190 -0.70 -2.75 30.16
C LEU A 190 -0.51 -3.33 31.56
N LYS A 191 -0.69 -2.49 32.58
CA LYS A 191 -0.57 -2.82 34.00
C LYS A 191 -1.65 -2.11 34.79
N ASP A 192 -1.97 -2.63 35.96
CA ASP A 192 -2.88 -1.98 36.89
C ASP A 192 -2.34 -0.62 37.35
N ILE A 193 -3.22 0.37 37.40
CA ILE A 193 -2.93 1.68 38.01
C ILE A 193 -3.42 1.64 39.46
N THR A 194 -2.49 1.80 40.40
CA THR A 194 -2.82 1.87 41.83
C THR A 194 -2.68 3.30 42.33
N LEU A 195 -3.74 3.82 42.93
CA LEU A 195 -3.80 5.15 43.54
C LEU A 195 -3.87 4.99 45.06
N ASN A 196 -3.08 5.77 45.79
CA ASN A 196 -3.14 5.83 47.25
C ASN A 196 -3.63 7.21 47.69
N GLY A 197 -4.75 7.25 48.42
CA GLY A 197 -5.33 8.50 48.93
C GLY A 197 -4.38 9.32 49.80
N ALA A 198 -3.41 8.68 50.47
CA ALA A 198 -2.37 9.36 51.24
C ALA A 198 -1.41 10.20 50.37
N ASN A 199 -1.35 9.90 49.06
CA ASN A 199 -0.49 10.60 48.10
C ASN A 199 -1.22 11.78 47.43
N LEU A 200 -2.39 12.17 47.93
CA LEU A 200 -3.10 13.35 47.43
C LEU A 200 -2.20 14.59 47.61
N SER A 201 -1.78 15.18 46.51
CA SER A 201 -0.95 16.38 46.47
C SER A 201 -1.67 17.47 45.68
N GLY A 202 -1.95 18.60 46.32
CA GLY A 202 -2.73 19.68 45.72
C GLY A 202 -4.17 19.25 45.41
N THR A 203 -4.63 19.51 44.17
CA THR A 203 -6.03 19.36 43.77
C THR A 203 -6.36 17.96 43.23
N TYR A 204 -5.35 17.16 42.85
CA TYR A 204 -5.56 15.91 42.13
C TYR A 204 -4.77 14.76 42.75
N LEU A 205 -5.38 13.58 42.74
CA LEU A 205 -4.70 12.31 42.93
C LEU A 205 -4.56 11.66 41.56
N ASP A 206 -3.33 11.46 41.10
CA ASP A 206 -3.08 10.86 39.78
C ASP A 206 -1.92 9.85 39.78
N ALA A 207 -1.99 8.90 38.84
CA ALA A 207 -0.93 7.94 38.56
C ALA A 207 -0.98 7.55 37.08
N SER A 208 0.18 7.24 36.52
CA SER A 208 0.35 6.95 35.09
C SER A 208 0.95 5.58 34.84
N ILE A 209 0.59 5.00 33.70
CA ILE A 209 1.28 3.85 33.09
C ILE A 209 1.67 4.21 31.66
N THR A 210 2.68 3.52 31.15
CA THR A 210 3.04 3.53 29.74
C THR A 210 2.69 2.19 29.11
N ALA A 211 2.44 2.18 27.81
CA ALA A 211 2.15 0.98 27.06
C ALA A 211 2.76 1.06 25.66
N CYS A 212 2.90 -0.09 25.01
CA CYS A 212 3.28 -0.17 23.61
C CYS A 212 2.02 -0.44 22.77
N VAL A 213 1.75 0.45 21.82
CA VAL A 213 0.69 0.27 20.82
C VAL A 213 1.29 0.19 19.43
N TYR A 214 1.07 -0.95 18.79
CA TYR A 214 1.42 -1.24 17.41
C TYR A 214 0.19 -1.07 16.50
N SER A 215 0.39 -0.51 15.31
CA SER A 215 -0.58 -0.51 14.22
C SER A 215 0.12 -0.63 12.87
N SER A 216 -0.38 -1.53 12.02
CA SER A 216 0.10 -1.67 10.63
C SER A 216 -0.08 -0.39 9.81
N THR A 217 -1.06 0.45 10.15
CA THR A 217 -1.33 1.73 9.46
C THR A 217 -0.51 2.90 10.04
N GLY A 218 0.11 2.71 11.20
CA GLY A 218 0.81 3.76 11.96
C GLY A 218 -0.12 4.74 12.69
N ASN A 219 -1.45 4.64 12.52
CA ASN A 219 -2.43 5.43 13.25
C ASN A 219 -3.46 4.53 13.92
N ILE A 220 -4.03 5.01 15.01
CA ILE A 220 -5.08 4.32 15.78
C ILE A 220 -6.14 5.30 16.27
N ARG A 221 -7.30 4.76 16.61
CA ARG A 221 -8.29 5.39 17.50
C ARG A 221 -8.38 4.59 18.79
N LEU A 222 -8.69 5.29 19.87
CA LEU A 222 -8.91 4.71 21.19
C LEU A 222 -10.35 4.96 21.64
N ASP A 223 -11.01 3.93 22.13
CA ASP A 223 -12.25 4.03 22.90
C ASP A 223 -12.05 3.40 24.28
N LEU A 224 -12.55 4.08 25.31
CA LEU A 224 -12.31 3.73 26.71
C LEU A 224 -13.67 3.50 27.39
N ASP A 225 -13.85 2.36 28.05
CA ASP A 225 -15.12 2.01 28.69
C ASP A 225 -14.89 1.48 30.11
N GLY A 226 -15.64 1.99 31.09
CA GLY A 226 -15.52 1.61 32.50
C GLY A 226 -16.40 0.40 32.82
N GLY A 227 -15.85 -0.58 33.53
CA GLY A 227 -16.54 -1.84 33.83
C GLY A 227 -17.66 -1.71 34.84
N ASN A 228 -17.52 -0.81 35.83
CA ASN A 228 -18.55 -0.62 36.87
C ASN A 228 -19.84 0.02 36.33
N VAL A 229 -19.71 0.94 35.36
CA VAL A 229 -20.85 1.64 34.75
C VAL A 229 -20.61 1.81 33.23
N PRO A 230 -20.80 0.75 32.42
CA PRO A 230 -20.48 0.79 30.99
C PRO A 230 -21.23 1.89 30.24
N GLY A 231 -20.53 2.62 29.39
CA GLY A 231 -21.07 3.73 28.59
C GLY A 231 -21.38 5.02 29.37
N GLN A 232 -21.10 5.06 30.68
CA GLN A 232 -21.31 6.22 31.55
C GLN A 232 -19.97 6.81 32.03
N PRO A 233 -19.98 7.95 32.76
CA PRO A 233 -18.76 8.49 33.36
C PRO A 233 -18.01 7.46 34.22
N PHE A 234 -16.69 7.45 34.10
CA PHE A 234 -15.85 6.45 34.76
C PHE A 234 -15.88 6.60 36.29
N GLN A 235 -16.06 5.48 36.99
CA GLN A 235 -16.24 5.46 38.44
C GLN A 235 -15.54 4.26 39.07
N LEU A 236 -14.74 4.50 40.11
CA LEU A 236 -14.27 3.45 41.01
C LEU A 236 -15.38 3.10 42.00
N SER A 237 -15.58 1.82 42.27
CA SER A 237 -16.59 1.32 43.21
C SER A 237 -15.96 0.44 44.28
N ARG A 238 -16.53 0.48 45.49
CA ARG A 238 -16.19 -0.46 46.57
C ARG A 238 -16.88 -1.82 46.42
N THR A 239 -18.01 -1.88 45.71
CA THR A 239 -18.89 -3.05 45.61
C THR A 239 -19.07 -3.54 44.17
N ASN A 240 -18.21 -3.12 43.25
CA ASN A 240 -18.28 -3.37 41.79
C ASN A 240 -19.53 -2.80 41.11
N ARG A 241 -20.29 -1.93 41.79
CA ARG A 241 -21.46 -1.22 41.26
C ARG A 241 -21.56 0.18 41.87
N CYS A 242 -22.11 1.11 41.13
CA CYS A 242 -22.27 2.50 41.55
C CYS A 242 -23.73 2.87 41.79
N ASP A 243 -24.33 2.18 42.75
CA ASP A 243 -25.76 2.26 43.02
C ASP A 243 -26.10 3.24 44.16
N SER A 244 -25.09 3.84 44.83
CA SER A 244 -25.31 4.76 45.96
C SER A 244 -24.24 5.87 46.06
N PRO A 245 -24.65 7.12 46.33
CA PRO A 245 -23.73 8.22 46.63
C PRO A 245 -22.86 7.86 47.85
N GLY A 246 -21.53 8.00 47.72
CA GLY A 246 -20.55 7.66 48.77
C GLY A 246 -19.92 6.27 48.66
N LEU A 247 -20.38 5.42 47.72
CA LEU A 247 -19.73 4.15 47.37
C LEU A 247 -18.92 4.24 46.07
N CYS A 248 -18.91 5.41 45.42
CA CYS A 248 -18.22 5.61 44.15
C CYS A 248 -17.40 6.89 44.08
N VAL A 249 -16.28 6.79 43.39
CA VAL A 249 -15.34 7.89 43.12
C VAL A 249 -15.27 8.12 41.62
N PRO A 250 -15.76 9.26 41.10
CA PRO A 250 -15.56 9.61 39.71
C PRO A 250 -14.09 9.88 39.42
N TYR A 251 -13.62 9.35 38.29
CA TYR A 251 -12.27 9.59 37.78
C TYR A 251 -12.30 9.92 36.29
N VAL A 252 -11.19 10.45 35.78
CA VAL A 252 -10.97 10.66 34.35
C VAL A 252 -9.70 9.96 33.90
N VAL A 253 -9.65 9.57 32.64
CA VAL A 253 -8.44 9.02 32.01
C VAL A 253 -7.87 10.07 31.08
N ARG A 254 -6.58 10.34 31.20
CA ARG A 254 -5.86 11.23 30.29
C ARG A 254 -4.86 10.41 29.48
N VAL A 255 -4.78 10.72 28.20
CA VAL A 255 -3.92 10.03 27.25
C VAL A 255 -3.00 11.03 26.58
N LYS A 256 -1.73 10.65 26.37
CA LYS A 256 -0.79 11.40 25.54
C LYS A 256 0.17 10.45 24.82
N THR A 257 0.79 10.93 23.76
CA THR A 257 1.85 10.23 23.01
C THR A 257 3.04 11.16 22.81
N PRO A 258 4.25 10.66 22.48
CA PRO A 258 5.37 11.54 22.12
C PRO A 258 5.05 12.50 20.97
N SER A 259 4.24 12.06 20.00
CA SER A 259 3.78 12.90 18.88
C SER A 259 2.64 13.85 19.22
N HIS A 260 1.96 13.64 20.34
CA HIS A 260 0.85 14.46 20.82
C HIS A 260 1.05 14.70 22.33
N PRO A 261 1.96 15.63 22.70
CA PRO A 261 2.43 15.77 24.08
C PRO A 261 1.38 16.36 25.02
N SER A 262 0.34 17.00 24.48
CA SER A 262 -0.81 17.49 25.23
C SER A 262 -1.67 16.33 25.73
N TRP A 263 -2.15 16.44 26.97
CA TRP A 263 -3.10 15.49 27.53
C TRP A 263 -4.48 15.65 26.90
N VAL A 264 -5.03 14.57 26.35
CA VAL A 264 -6.44 14.48 25.96
C VAL A 264 -7.18 13.74 27.06
N GLU A 265 -8.28 14.31 27.53
CA GLU A 265 -9.07 13.78 28.64
C GLU A 265 -10.29 13.00 28.15
N TYR A 266 -10.52 11.84 28.76
CA TYR A 266 -11.64 10.95 28.53
C TYR A 266 -12.40 10.82 29.85
N ARG A 267 -13.69 11.08 29.81
CA ARG A 267 -14.58 11.01 30.99
C ARG A 267 -15.51 9.82 30.93
N GLN A 268 -15.82 9.34 29.73
CA GLN A 268 -16.74 8.25 29.45
C GLN A 268 -16.43 7.62 28.09
N LYS A 269 -17.17 6.58 27.72
CA LYS A 269 -17.11 5.98 26.39
C LYS A 269 -17.51 6.95 25.29
N GLY A 270 -16.80 6.91 24.16
CA GLY A 270 -17.12 7.74 22.98
C GLY A 270 -16.83 9.24 23.13
N ASP A 271 -16.19 9.65 24.23
CA ASP A 271 -15.94 11.07 24.57
C ASP A 271 -14.98 11.76 23.58
N GLN A 272 -14.07 10.99 22.95
CA GLN A 272 -13.05 11.51 22.05
C GLN A 272 -13.00 10.70 20.74
N GLN A 273 -12.74 11.37 19.64
CA GLN A 273 -12.46 10.75 18.33
C GLN A 273 -11.03 11.00 17.84
N THR A 274 -10.11 11.22 18.79
CA THR A 274 -8.71 11.56 18.49
C THR A 274 -8.00 10.40 17.79
N HIS A 275 -7.28 10.74 16.72
CA HIS A 275 -6.36 9.84 16.05
C HIS A 275 -4.98 9.95 16.71
N TRP A 276 -4.44 8.82 17.14
CA TRP A 276 -3.13 8.73 17.77
C TRP A 276 -2.14 8.09 16.81
N LYS A 277 -0.87 8.51 16.86
CA LYS A 277 0.19 7.77 16.18
C LYS A 277 0.56 6.55 17.01
N ALA A 278 0.63 5.40 16.34
CA ALA A 278 1.11 4.15 16.88
C ALA A 278 2.47 3.80 16.30
N SER A 279 3.12 2.80 16.89
CA SER A 279 4.35 2.24 16.34
C SER A 279 4.02 1.36 15.15
N GLN A 280 4.87 1.38 14.12
CA GLN A 280 4.85 0.37 13.06
C GLN A 280 5.77 -0.83 13.38
N ASP A 281 6.47 -0.80 14.52
CA ASP A 281 7.18 -1.93 15.11
C ASP A 281 6.34 -2.56 16.22
N GLU A 282 6.15 -3.89 16.17
CA GLU A 282 5.31 -4.65 17.11
C GLU A 282 5.75 -4.54 18.58
N GLN A 283 7.04 -4.27 18.82
CA GLN A 283 7.61 -4.10 20.16
C GLN A 283 7.90 -2.63 20.50
N CYS A 284 7.40 -1.69 19.69
CA CYS A 284 7.62 -0.26 19.81
C CYS A 284 9.10 0.14 19.92
N TYR A 285 10.00 -0.55 19.23
CA TYR A 285 11.45 -0.37 19.34
C TYR A 285 11.95 -0.50 20.80
N GLN A 286 11.30 -1.38 21.58
CA GLN A 286 11.48 -1.57 23.02
C GLN A 286 11.03 -0.40 23.91
N VAL A 287 10.51 0.69 23.36
CA VAL A 287 10.12 1.89 24.11
C VAL A 287 8.61 2.10 24.00
N ASP A 288 7.94 2.19 25.14
CA ASP A 288 6.50 2.47 25.18
C ASP A 288 6.18 3.82 24.53
N ASN A 289 5.11 3.86 23.72
CA ASN A 289 4.78 5.00 22.85
C ASN A 289 3.46 5.69 23.21
N ILE A 290 2.78 5.25 24.27
CA ILE A 290 1.58 5.89 24.80
C ILE A 290 1.61 5.93 26.32
N THR A 291 1.08 6.99 26.92
CA THR A 291 0.91 7.13 28.37
C THR A 291 -0.56 7.29 28.70
N PHE A 292 -1.05 6.47 29.62
CA PHE A 292 -2.37 6.59 30.23
C PHE A 292 -2.20 7.08 31.65
N GLN A 293 -3.03 8.02 32.07
CA GLN A 293 -3.05 8.53 33.43
C GLN A 293 -4.46 8.57 33.97
N VAL A 294 -4.67 7.95 35.12
CA VAL A 294 -5.93 8.08 35.86
C VAL A 294 -5.80 9.27 36.79
N ARG A 295 -6.83 10.10 36.83
CA ARG A 295 -6.90 11.30 37.67
C ARG A 295 -8.22 11.36 38.42
N ILE A 296 -8.13 11.63 39.71
CA ILE A 296 -9.25 11.87 40.61
C ILE A 296 -9.11 13.28 41.20
N THR A 297 -10.19 14.07 41.17
CA THR A 297 -10.23 15.37 41.84
C THR A 297 -10.33 15.16 43.35
N GLY A 298 -9.50 15.87 44.14
CA GLY A 298 -9.48 15.73 45.60
C GLY A 298 -10.82 15.99 46.28
N GLN A 299 -11.69 16.82 45.69
CA GLN A 299 -13.07 17.03 46.16
C GLN A 299 -13.91 15.75 46.16
N HIS A 300 -13.71 14.86 45.20
CA HIS A 300 -14.43 13.57 45.14
C HIS A 300 -13.97 12.58 46.22
N LEU A 301 -12.84 12.86 46.87
CA LEU A 301 -12.31 12.06 47.98
C LEU A 301 -12.78 12.59 49.34
N GLN A 302 -13.44 13.75 49.39
CA GLN A 302 -13.96 14.29 50.65
C GLN A 302 -15.23 13.55 51.07
N GLY A 303 -15.27 13.07 52.31
CA GLY A 303 -16.45 12.40 52.87
C GLY A 303 -16.68 10.98 52.34
N ILE A 304 -15.76 10.43 51.55
CA ILE A 304 -15.85 9.04 51.13
C ILE A 304 -15.43 8.09 52.25
N ALA A 305 -16.12 6.95 52.38
CA ALA A 305 -15.78 5.93 53.37
C ALA A 305 -14.41 5.32 53.07
N ALA A 306 -13.61 5.08 54.11
CA ALA A 306 -12.33 4.38 53.98
C ALA A 306 -12.54 2.97 53.39
N GLY A 307 -11.66 2.57 52.47
CA GLY A 307 -11.71 1.27 51.83
C GLY A 307 -10.98 1.22 50.48
N ARG A 308 -11.02 0.07 49.83
CA ARG A 308 -10.52 -0.13 48.47
C ARG A 308 -11.65 0.10 47.47
N TYR A 309 -11.39 0.94 46.48
CA TYR A 309 -12.26 1.19 45.34
C TYR A 309 -11.55 0.72 44.07
N GLN A 310 -12.28 0.09 43.16
CA GLN A 310 -11.72 -0.49 41.95
C GLN A 310 -12.68 -0.31 40.77
N ASP A 311 -12.13 -0.34 39.57
CA ASP A 311 -12.86 -0.41 38.30
C ASP A 311 -11.99 -1.21 37.31
N THR A 312 -12.60 -1.73 36.25
CA THR A 312 -11.89 -2.34 35.12
C THR A 312 -12.10 -1.48 33.91
N LEU A 313 -11.05 -0.80 33.44
CA LEU A 313 -11.10 0.00 32.22
C LEU A 313 -10.80 -0.88 31.00
N THR A 314 -11.75 -0.96 30.08
CA THR A 314 -11.54 -1.60 28.77
C THR A 314 -11.02 -0.57 27.79
N ILE A 315 -9.85 -0.84 27.21
CA ILE A 315 -9.22 -0.01 26.17
C ILE A 315 -9.38 -0.71 24.83
N THR A 316 -10.21 -0.16 23.95
CA THR A 316 -10.37 -0.65 22.58
C THR A 316 -9.48 0.17 21.66
N VAL A 317 -8.57 -0.51 20.94
CA VAL A 317 -7.70 0.12 19.95
C VAL A 317 -8.15 -0.31 18.56
N THR A 318 -8.37 0.64 17.67
CA THR A 318 -8.77 0.39 16.28
C THR A 318 -7.75 1.01 15.33
N PRO A 319 -7.28 0.31 14.27
CA PRO A 319 -6.46 0.93 13.24
C PRO A 319 -7.20 2.10 12.57
N SER A 320 -6.46 3.11 12.12
CA SER A 320 -7.02 4.28 11.43
C SER A 320 -6.24 4.67 10.19
#